data_AF-A0A418BRB4-F1
#
_entry.id   AF-A0A418BRB4-F1
#
_cell.length_a   1.000
_cell.length_b   1.000
_cell.length_c   1.000
_cell.angle_alpha   90.00
_cell.angle_beta   90.00
_cell.angle_gamma   90.00
#
_symmetry.space_group_name_H-M   'P 1'
#
loop_
_entity.id
_entity.type
_entity.pdbx_description
1 polymer ?
#
loop_
_entity_poly.entity_id
_entity_poly.type
_entity_poly.pdbx_seq_one_letter_code
_entity_poly.pdbx_strand_id
1 'polypeptide(L)'
;VHGHPPFPGSEKNFIRAQIARINAGTVLCPAGFFIVSEEGELEVPEEAPEPKTAAELGDPSNWVHYTKEINEKYGRSTPLPPNTNDDGEEVPWEGEEFAEPLRAISEDKPGSWRVDRLPSTTSAAVGELAIARSLTWPGAVSIGVGKKFLNVYVGYGLKAKFGVDHQIQLPRKLATDFGVAVEGDTNVLKFTNLVEQPDVLVDPSPPEEGAEE
;
A
#
# COMPACT_ATOMS: atom_id res chain seq x y z
N VAL A 1 -12.41 -12.43 6.68
CA VAL A 1 -12.08 -13.02 5.35
C VAL A 1 -13.36 -13.36 4.59
N HIS A 2 -14.29 -14.08 5.21
CA HIS A 2 -15.64 -14.26 4.66
C HIS A 2 -16.51 -13.05 5.04
N GLY A 3 -17.15 -12.41 4.07
CA GLY A 3 -18.02 -11.25 4.28
C GLY A 3 -17.84 -10.15 3.24
N HIS A 4 -18.38 -8.97 3.53
CA HIS A 4 -18.18 -7.75 2.75
C HIS A 4 -17.23 -6.81 3.50
N PRO A 5 -16.18 -6.26 2.86
CA PRO A 5 -15.79 -6.44 1.46
C PRO A 5 -15.29 -7.84 1.11
N PRO A 6 -15.54 -8.35 -0.11
CA PRO A 6 -15.04 -9.65 -0.53
C PRO A 6 -13.51 -9.63 -0.56
N PHE A 7 -12.88 -10.64 0.05
CA PHE A 7 -11.44 -10.83 0.01
C PHE A 7 -11.09 -11.95 -0.98
N PRO A 8 -10.23 -11.69 -1.99
CA PRO A 8 -9.87 -12.70 -2.99
C PRO A 8 -8.87 -13.70 -2.42
N GLY A 9 -9.37 -14.67 -1.65
CA GLY A 9 -8.56 -15.75 -1.10
C GLY A 9 -9.08 -16.28 0.22
N SER A 10 -8.25 -17.11 0.84
CA SER A 10 -8.52 -17.71 2.16
C SER A 10 -7.70 -17.01 3.25
N GLU A 11 -7.81 -17.49 4.49
CA GLU A 11 -7.09 -16.94 5.63
C GLU A 11 -5.56 -16.89 5.43
N LYS A 12 -4.97 -17.93 4.81
CA LYS A 12 -3.53 -17.94 4.50
C LYS A 12 -3.12 -16.75 3.62
N ASN A 13 -3.99 -16.37 2.68
CA ASN A 13 -3.75 -15.23 1.79
C ASN A 13 -3.91 -13.91 2.55
N PHE A 14 -4.89 -13.84 3.46
CA PHE A 14 -5.08 -12.68 4.34
C PHE A 14 -3.89 -12.45 5.26
N ILE A 15 -3.41 -13.49 5.93
CA ILE A 15 -2.23 -13.41 6.79
C ILE A 15 -1.00 -13.01 5.96
N ARG A 16 -0.81 -13.59 4.77
CA ARG A 16 0.31 -13.22 3.88
C ARG A 16 0.26 -11.75 3.46
N ALA A 17 -0.93 -11.22 3.21
CA ALA A 17 -1.13 -9.80 2.91
C ALA A 17 -0.83 -8.91 4.13
N GLN A 18 -1.27 -9.32 5.33
CA GLN A 18 -0.95 -8.58 6.56
C GLN A 18 0.55 -8.57 6.85
N ILE A 19 1.26 -9.69 6.68
CA ILE A 19 2.72 -9.76 6.80
C ILE A 19 3.39 -8.81 5.81
N ALA A 20 2.94 -8.78 4.56
CA ALA A 20 3.50 -7.88 3.54
C ALA A 20 3.38 -6.41 3.98
N ARG A 21 2.20 -6.00 4.47
CA ARG A 21 1.91 -4.62 4.89
C ARG A 21 2.66 -4.21 6.16
N ILE A 22 2.80 -5.14 7.12
CA ILE A 22 3.58 -4.89 8.34
C ILE A 22 5.05 -4.74 7.95
N ASN A 23 5.60 -5.70 7.19
CA ASN A 23 7.00 -5.66 6.78
C ASN A 23 7.33 -4.36 6.04
N ALA A 24 6.54 -4.01 5.02
CA ALA A 24 6.77 -2.83 4.20
C ALA A 24 6.75 -1.49 4.97
N GLY A 25 6.10 -1.45 6.14
CA GLY A 25 5.93 -0.20 6.90
C GLY A 25 6.57 -0.20 8.29
N THR A 26 7.22 -1.29 8.72
CA THR A 26 7.77 -1.37 10.10
C THR A 26 9.16 -1.97 10.21
N VAL A 27 9.80 -2.30 9.09
CA VAL A 27 11.10 -2.95 9.09
C VAL A 27 12.20 -1.90 8.91
N LEU A 28 12.91 -1.62 10.00
CA LEU A 28 13.84 -0.51 10.12
C LEU A 28 15.29 -0.96 10.30
N CYS A 29 16.22 -0.09 9.92
CA CYS A 29 17.61 -0.20 10.30
C CYS A 29 18.17 1.18 10.72
N PRO A 30 19.29 1.22 11.45
CA PRO A 30 20.05 2.45 11.63
C PRO A 30 20.44 3.07 10.28
N ALA A 31 20.29 4.39 10.13
CA ALA A 31 20.68 5.06 8.88
C ALA A 31 22.18 4.90 8.64
N GLY A 32 22.58 4.64 7.39
CA GLY A 32 23.95 4.32 7.00
C GLY A 32 24.32 2.84 7.14
N PHE A 33 23.43 1.97 7.65
CA PHE A 33 23.70 0.53 7.70
C PHE A 33 23.70 -0.12 6.29
N PHE A 34 22.85 0.39 5.40
CA PHE A 34 22.79 0.03 3.99
C PHE A 34 22.98 1.27 3.13
N ILE A 35 23.43 1.07 1.90
CA ILE A 35 23.48 2.09 0.84
C ILE A 35 22.63 1.63 -0.34
N VAL A 36 22.23 2.58 -1.17
CA VAL A 36 21.47 2.32 -2.40
C VAL A 36 22.48 2.26 -3.55
N SER A 37 22.48 1.16 -4.31
CA SER A 37 23.31 1.01 -5.51
C SER A 37 22.81 1.90 -6.66
N GLU A 38 23.59 2.01 -7.74
CA GLU A 38 23.16 2.74 -8.94
C GLU A 38 21.88 2.15 -9.56
N GLU A 39 21.65 0.85 -9.37
CA GLU A 39 20.45 0.11 -9.79
C GLU A 39 19.29 0.21 -8.79
N GLY A 40 19.44 0.95 -7.68
CA GLY A 40 18.39 1.11 -6.68
C GLY A 40 18.21 -0.08 -5.75
N GLU A 41 19.20 -0.97 -5.67
CA GLU A 41 19.22 -2.11 -4.74
C GLU A 41 19.92 -1.75 -3.43
N LEU A 42 19.60 -2.47 -2.35
CA LEU A 42 20.24 -2.23 -1.05
C LEU A 42 21.50 -3.07 -0.91
N GLU A 43 22.62 -2.40 -0.72
CA GLU A 43 23.92 -3.03 -0.56
C GLU A 43 24.52 -2.73 0.82
N VAL A 44 25.38 -3.62 1.28
CA VAL A 44 26.18 -3.40 2.49
C VAL A 44 27.39 -2.55 2.09
N PRO A 45 27.64 -1.42 2.75
CA PRO A 45 28.81 -0.59 2.45
C PRO A 45 30.12 -1.39 2.59
N GLU A 46 31.10 -1.11 1.74
CA GLU A 46 32.42 -1.77 1.80
C GLU A 46 33.13 -1.52 3.15
N GLU A 47 33.00 -0.30 3.67
CA GLU A 47 33.46 0.06 5.00
C GLU A 47 32.34 -0.17 6.03
N ALA A 48 32.64 -0.92 7.09
CA ALA A 48 31.67 -1.20 8.12
C ALA A 48 31.18 0.12 8.76
N PRO A 49 29.88 0.44 8.69
CA PRO A 49 29.38 1.72 9.17
C PRO A 49 29.63 1.89 10.65
N GLU A 50 29.95 3.12 11.06
CA GLU A 50 30.13 3.43 12.47
C GLU A 50 28.84 3.13 13.24
N PRO A 51 28.91 2.35 14.33
CA PRO A 51 27.73 2.01 15.10
C PRO A 51 27.16 3.25 15.78
N LYS A 52 25.92 3.59 15.45
CA LYS A 52 25.17 4.62 16.18
C LYS A 52 24.96 4.17 17.61
N THR A 53 25.23 5.07 18.54
CA THR A 53 24.95 4.93 19.96
C THR A 53 23.44 4.91 20.20
N ALA A 54 23.01 4.37 21.35
CA ALA A 54 21.61 4.43 21.75
C ALA A 54 21.10 5.88 21.90
N ALA A 55 21.99 6.82 22.23
CA ALA A 55 21.69 8.25 22.28
C ALA A 55 21.31 8.81 20.89
N GLU A 56 22.12 8.50 19.87
CA GLU A 56 21.84 8.92 18.48
C GLU A 56 20.59 8.23 17.93
N LEU A 57 20.44 6.93 18.17
CA LEU A 57 19.23 6.19 17.80
C LEU A 57 17.99 6.61 18.62
N GLY A 58 18.13 7.53 19.59
CA GLY A 58 17.00 8.21 20.21
C GLY A 58 16.30 9.21 19.27
N ASP A 59 16.99 9.68 18.23
CA ASP A 59 16.44 10.53 17.18
C ASP A 59 15.76 9.67 16.10
N PRO A 60 14.46 9.89 15.80
CA PRO A 60 13.76 9.23 14.70
C PRO A 60 14.47 9.34 13.35
N SER A 61 15.20 10.43 13.09
CA SER A 61 15.93 10.64 11.83
C SER A 61 17.05 9.62 11.61
N ASN A 62 17.49 8.95 12.67
CA ASN A 62 18.53 7.92 12.60
C ASN A 62 17.99 6.52 12.31
N TRP A 63 16.69 6.37 12.10
CA TRP A 63 16.03 5.13 11.70
C TRP A 63 15.45 5.26 10.29
N VAL A 64 15.77 4.31 9.43
CA VAL A 64 15.32 4.29 8.03
C VAL A 64 14.62 2.98 7.69
N HIS A 65 13.67 3.03 6.77
CA HIS A 65 13.04 1.83 6.21
C HIS A 65 13.98 1.13 5.23
N TYR A 66 14.30 -0.15 5.47
CA TYR A 66 15.15 -0.92 4.54
C TYR A 66 14.38 -1.95 3.70
N THR A 67 13.05 -1.95 3.78
CA THR A 67 12.19 -2.70 2.86
C THR A 67 11.46 -1.75 1.93
N LYS A 68 11.20 -2.18 0.70
CA LYS A 68 10.42 -1.39 -0.26
C LYS A 68 8.99 -1.18 0.24
N GLU A 69 8.52 0.06 0.19
CA GLU A 69 7.14 0.40 0.53
C GLU A 69 6.16 -0.18 -0.51
N ILE A 70 4.94 -0.48 -0.07
CA ILE A 70 3.85 -0.95 -0.94
C ILE A 70 2.98 0.25 -1.31
N ASN A 71 2.85 0.52 -2.61
CA ASN A 71 1.98 1.56 -3.14
C ASN A 71 0.51 1.33 -2.73
N GLU A 72 -0.18 2.40 -2.33
CA GLU A 72 -1.54 2.32 -1.79
C GLU A 72 -2.60 1.93 -2.84
N LYS A 73 -2.43 2.35 -4.10
CA LYS A 73 -3.40 2.13 -5.18
C LYS A 73 -3.30 0.73 -5.76
N TYR A 74 -2.08 0.26 -6.03
CA TYR A 74 -1.84 -1.01 -6.73
C TYR A 74 -1.42 -2.16 -5.82
N GLY A 75 -1.00 -1.88 -4.58
CA GLY A 75 -0.56 -2.91 -3.65
C GLY A 75 0.75 -3.60 -4.05
N ARG A 76 1.63 -2.89 -4.77
CA ARG A 76 2.92 -3.39 -5.28
C ARG A 76 4.08 -2.54 -4.77
N SER A 77 5.28 -3.09 -4.80
CA SER A 77 6.55 -2.40 -4.48
C SER A 77 7.47 -2.23 -5.69
N THR A 78 6.96 -2.56 -6.88
CA THR A 78 7.65 -2.48 -8.16
C THR A 78 6.70 -1.86 -9.17
N PRO A 79 7.20 -1.05 -10.11
CA PRO A 79 6.35 -0.44 -11.13
C PRO A 79 5.62 -1.49 -11.97
N LEU A 80 4.43 -1.12 -12.43
CA LEU A 80 3.71 -1.84 -13.46
C LEU A 80 4.43 -1.69 -14.81
N PRO A 81 4.24 -2.65 -15.74
CA PRO A 81 4.67 -2.47 -17.12
C PRO A 81 4.08 -1.17 -17.69
N PRO A 82 4.79 -0.45 -18.59
CA PRO A 82 4.30 0.80 -19.17
C PRO A 82 2.88 0.64 -19.74
N ASN A 83 2.00 1.61 -19.46
CA ASN A 83 0.68 1.63 -20.05
C ASN A 83 0.77 2.30 -21.42
N THR A 84 0.17 1.72 -22.45
CA THR A 84 0.15 2.30 -23.79
C THR A 84 -1.25 2.84 -24.07
N ASN A 85 -1.36 4.12 -24.39
CA ASN A 85 -2.65 4.71 -24.78
C ASN A 85 -3.05 4.27 -26.21
N ASP A 86 -4.27 4.65 -26.63
CA ASP A 86 -4.79 4.32 -27.96
C ASP A 86 -3.91 4.89 -29.11
N ASP A 87 -3.09 5.91 -28.84
CA ASP A 87 -2.16 6.55 -29.76
C ASP A 87 -0.77 5.88 -29.80
N GLY A 88 -0.56 4.82 -29.01
CA GLY A 88 0.72 4.09 -28.97
C GLY A 88 1.80 4.73 -28.09
N GLU A 89 1.48 5.78 -27.34
CA GLU A 89 2.40 6.45 -26.42
C GLU A 89 2.38 5.80 -25.03
N GLU A 90 3.56 5.72 -24.39
CA GLU A 90 3.69 5.23 -23.03
C GLU A 90 3.27 6.31 -22.01
N VAL A 91 2.23 6.01 -21.23
CA VAL A 91 1.69 6.89 -20.21
C VAL A 91 1.93 6.29 -18.82
N PRO A 92 2.46 7.05 -17.84
CA PRO A 92 2.62 6.56 -16.47
C PRO A 92 1.28 6.17 -15.84
N TRP A 93 1.30 5.16 -14.97
CA TRP A 93 0.14 4.78 -14.20
C TRP A 93 -0.20 5.87 -13.17
N GLU A 94 -1.42 6.40 -13.24
CA GLU A 94 -1.88 7.40 -12.27
C GLU A 94 -1.83 6.82 -10.84
N GLY A 95 -1.18 7.53 -9.91
CA GLY A 95 -1.08 7.13 -8.49
C GLY A 95 -0.06 6.02 -8.21
N GLU A 96 0.84 5.74 -9.16
CA GLU A 96 2.01 4.89 -8.94
C GLU A 96 3.15 5.69 -8.32
N GLU A 97 3.04 5.93 -7.01
CA GLU A 97 4.08 6.58 -6.21
C GLU A 97 4.78 5.54 -5.32
N PHE A 98 6.11 5.57 -5.31
CA PHE A 98 6.96 4.75 -4.44
C PHE A 98 7.78 5.66 -3.55
N ALA A 99 7.90 5.30 -2.26
CA ALA A 99 8.81 5.99 -1.38
C ALA A 99 10.26 5.71 -1.78
N GLU A 100 11.12 6.71 -1.60
CA GLU A 100 12.55 6.56 -1.81
C GLU A 100 13.12 5.48 -0.88
N PRO A 101 14.08 4.65 -1.34
CA PRO A 101 14.75 3.69 -0.48
C PRO A 101 15.42 4.40 0.70
N LEU A 102 15.43 3.75 1.87
CA LEU A 102 16.06 4.29 3.09
C LEU A 102 15.46 5.62 3.58
N ARG A 103 14.18 5.90 3.28
CA ARG A 103 13.45 7.03 3.87
C ARG A 103 13.49 6.97 5.41
N ALA A 104 13.75 8.10 6.04
CA ALA A 104 13.76 8.21 7.50
C ALA A 104 12.35 8.16 8.10
N ILE A 105 12.20 7.56 9.28
CA ILE A 105 10.88 7.52 9.96
C ILE A 105 10.45 8.90 10.49
N SER A 106 11.34 9.89 10.51
CA SER A 106 11.00 11.29 10.80
C SER A 106 10.17 11.93 9.70
N GLU A 107 10.23 11.40 8.47
CA GLU A 107 9.44 11.83 7.32
C GLU A 107 8.09 11.10 7.22
N ASP A 108 7.92 10.01 7.97
CA ASP A 108 6.62 9.34 8.07
C ASP A 108 5.57 10.25 8.71
N LYS A 109 4.29 9.91 8.54
CA LYS A 109 3.18 10.65 9.14
C LYS A 109 3.42 10.90 10.64
N PRO A 110 3.28 12.16 11.13
CA PRO A 110 3.51 12.48 12.53
C PRO A 110 2.72 11.58 13.47
N GLY A 111 3.37 11.11 14.54
CA GLY A 111 2.77 10.19 15.50
C GLY A 111 2.67 8.73 15.01
N SER A 112 3.36 8.36 13.93
CA SER A 112 3.46 6.95 13.49
C SER A 112 4.45 6.13 14.32
N TRP A 113 5.40 6.80 14.97
CA TRP A 113 6.51 6.17 15.68
C TRP A 113 6.73 6.82 17.04
N ARG A 114 7.14 6.00 18.01
CA ARG A 114 7.69 6.44 19.29
C ARG A 114 9.07 5.83 19.46
N VAL A 115 10.07 6.66 19.72
CA VAL A 115 11.44 6.21 19.96
C VAL A 115 11.79 6.42 21.44
N ASP A 116 12.33 5.38 22.07
CA ASP A 116 12.72 5.36 23.47
C ASP A 116 14.15 4.83 23.62
N ARG A 117 14.86 5.29 24.65
CA ARG A 117 16.12 4.68 25.11
C ARG A 117 15.89 3.90 26.38
N LEU A 118 16.41 2.68 26.45
CA LEU A 118 16.35 1.84 27.64
C LEU A 118 17.76 1.36 28.08
N PRO A 119 18.01 1.20 29.38
CA PRO A 119 17.21 1.82 30.46
C PRO A 119 17.23 3.35 30.29
N SER A 120 16.14 4.02 30.63
CA SER A 120 16.01 5.48 30.46
C SER A 120 16.79 6.23 31.56
N THR A 121 18.09 5.97 31.66
CA THR A 121 18.99 6.54 32.66
C THR A 121 19.37 7.98 32.30
N THR A 122 19.60 8.79 33.33
CA THR A 122 20.00 10.21 33.18
C THR A 122 21.38 10.39 32.55
N SER A 123 22.24 9.37 32.64
CA SER A 123 23.57 9.32 32.03
C SER A 123 23.70 8.05 31.18
N ALA A 124 24.57 8.09 30.18
CA ALA A 124 24.86 6.98 29.29
C ALA A 124 25.34 5.77 30.10
N ALA A 125 24.54 4.70 30.10
CA ALA A 125 24.87 3.43 30.72
C ALA A 125 25.44 2.43 29.70
N VAL A 126 26.31 1.53 30.18
CA VAL A 126 26.82 0.42 29.36
C VAL A 126 25.65 -0.50 29.01
N GLY A 127 25.49 -0.80 27.72
CA GLY A 127 24.41 -1.66 27.24
C GLY A 127 23.07 -0.95 27.04
N GLU A 128 23.06 0.39 26.97
CA GLU A 128 21.87 1.10 26.51
C GLU A 128 21.44 0.64 25.11
N LEU A 129 20.12 0.59 24.92
CA LEU A 129 19.47 0.18 23.70
C LEU A 129 18.43 1.23 23.28
N ALA A 130 18.30 1.44 21.99
CA ALA A 130 17.27 2.27 21.41
C ALA A 130 16.14 1.38 20.88
N ILE A 131 14.90 1.82 21.09
CA ILE A 131 13.70 1.12 20.64
C ILE A 131 12.83 2.10 19.87
N ALA A 132 12.55 1.79 18.60
CA ALA A 132 11.48 2.41 17.85
C ALA A 132 10.23 1.52 17.88
N ARG A 133 9.08 2.06 18.29
CA ARG A 133 7.78 1.37 18.33
C ARG A 133 6.86 1.98 17.30
N SER A 134 6.24 1.15 16.47
CA SER A 134 5.19 1.62 15.57
C SER A 134 3.92 1.86 16.36
N LEU A 135 3.38 3.07 16.23
CA LEU A 135 2.04 3.41 16.71
C LEU A 135 0.99 3.01 15.67
N THR A 136 1.34 3.05 14.38
CA THR A 136 0.49 2.61 13.27
C THR A 136 0.24 1.11 13.28
N TRP A 137 1.25 0.30 13.63
CA TRP A 137 1.15 -1.15 13.80
C TRP A 137 1.54 -1.55 15.23
N PRO A 138 0.60 -1.48 16.18
CA PRO A 138 0.86 -1.85 17.56
C PRO A 138 1.39 -3.28 17.64
N GLY A 139 2.56 -3.44 18.26
CA GLY A 139 3.30 -4.70 18.34
C GLY A 139 4.56 -4.74 17.47
N ALA A 140 4.74 -3.81 16.53
CA ALA A 140 5.98 -3.69 15.78
C ALA A 140 7.03 -2.90 16.57
N VAL A 141 8.20 -3.49 16.74
CA VAL A 141 9.30 -2.94 17.52
C VAL A 141 10.62 -3.17 16.79
N SER A 142 11.40 -2.10 16.63
CA SER A 142 12.77 -2.13 16.12
C SER A 142 13.72 -1.78 17.27
N ILE A 143 14.76 -2.59 17.45
CA ILE A 143 15.71 -2.50 18.56
C ILE A 143 17.10 -2.30 17.98
N GLY A 144 17.86 -1.34 18.50
CA GLY A 144 19.23 -1.05 18.07
C GLY A 144 20.19 -1.03 19.26
N VAL A 145 21.29 -1.79 19.15
CA VAL A 145 22.34 -1.91 20.18
C VAL A 145 23.70 -2.01 19.50
N GLY A 146 24.47 -0.92 19.53
CA GLY A 146 25.79 -0.87 18.89
C GLY A 146 25.73 -1.24 17.41
N LYS A 147 26.42 -2.33 17.02
CA LYS A 147 26.46 -2.83 15.63
C LYS A 147 25.30 -3.74 15.22
N LYS A 148 24.34 -3.99 16.13
CA LYS A 148 23.25 -4.94 15.90
C LYS A 148 21.91 -4.22 15.95
N PHE A 149 21.00 -4.60 15.06
CA PHE A 149 19.60 -4.21 15.14
C PHE A 149 18.70 -5.43 14.91
N LEU A 150 17.47 -5.33 15.38
CA LEU A 150 16.47 -6.39 15.30
C LEU A 150 15.09 -5.77 15.11
N ASN A 151 14.29 -6.36 14.21
CA ASN A 151 12.88 -6.02 14.03
C ASN A 151 12.02 -7.19 14.45
N VAL A 152 11.00 -6.94 15.27
CA VAL A 152 10.05 -7.96 15.73
C VAL A 152 8.64 -7.39 15.68
N TYR A 153 7.70 -8.23 15.25
CA TYR A 153 6.27 -7.95 15.35
C TYR A 153 5.61 -9.00 16.25
N VAL A 154 4.95 -8.56 17.33
CA VAL A 154 4.08 -9.40 18.16
C VAL A 154 2.77 -8.66 18.41
N GLY A 155 1.68 -9.14 17.81
CA GLY A 155 0.38 -8.50 17.95
C GLY A 155 -0.71 -9.17 17.12
N TYR A 156 -1.88 -8.52 17.07
CA TYR A 156 -3.09 -9.04 16.42
C TYR A 156 -3.12 -8.86 14.89
N GLY A 157 -2.11 -8.21 14.30
CA GLY A 157 -2.11 -7.89 12.87
C GLY A 157 -3.15 -6.84 12.50
N LEU A 158 -3.48 -5.90 13.39
CA LEU A 158 -4.43 -4.82 13.12
C LEU A 158 -3.72 -3.47 13.10
N LYS A 159 -3.97 -2.67 12.05
CA LYS A 159 -3.46 -1.30 11.91
C LYS A 159 -4.24 -0.41 12.87
N ALA A 160 -3.54 0.34 13.72
CA ALA A 160 -4.17 1.33 14.57
C ALA A 160 -4.78 2.44 13.72
N LYS A 161 -6.03 2.80 14.00
CA LYS A 161 -6.70 3.97 13.46
C LYS A 161 -6.95 4.92 14.62
N PHE A 162 -6.06 5.90 14.81
CA PHE A 162 -6.26 6.94 15.81
C PHE A 162 -7.18 8.03 15.25
N GLY A 163 -8.26 8.32 15.96
CA GLY A 163 -9.19 9.40 15.60
C GLY A 163 -10.07 9.14 14.38
N VAL A 164 -10.08 7.92 13.84
CA VAL A 164 -10.95 7.54 12.72
C VAL A 164 -11.66 6.25 13.07
N ASP A 165 -12.99 6.32 13.17
CA ASP A 165 -13.81 5.14 13.39
C ASP A 165 -13.68 4.17 12.21
N HIS A 166 -13.71 2.87 12.52
CA HIS A 166 -13.73 1.87 11.48
C HIS A 166 -15.07 1.94 10.74
N GLN A 167 -15.05 2.52 9.54
CA GLN A 167 -16.19 2.52 8.65
C GLN A 167 -16.19 1.26 7.77
N ILE A 168 -17.31 0.55 7.80
CA ILE A 168 -17.58 -0.57 6.89
C ILE A 168 -17.79 0.03 5.48
N GLN A 169 -17.34 -0.67 4.44
CA GLN A 169 -17.59 -0.21 3.07
C GLN A 169 -19.09 -0.14 2.80
N LEU A 170 -19.50 0.98 2.21
CA LEU A 170 -20.88 1.16 1.76
C LEU A 170 -21.16 0.20 0.60
N PRO A 171 -22.43 -0.22 0.43
CA PRO A 171 -22.85 -0.96 -0.75
C PRO A 171 -22.41 -0.26 -2.03
N ARG A 172 -22.10 -1.05 -3.06
CA ARG A 172 -21.80 -0.49 -4.38
C ARG A 172 -23.00 0.32 -4.87
N LYS A 173 -22.73 1.42 -5.57
CA LYS A 173 -23.77 2.19 -6.25
C LYS A 173 -24.51 1.29 -7.24
N LEU A 174 -25.82 1.48 -7.38
CA LEU A 174 -26.63 0.78 -8.36
C LEU A 174 -26.14 1.14 -9.77
N ALA A 175 -26.09 0.15 -10.65
CA ALA A 175 -25.81 0.40 -12.06
C ALA A 175 -26.97 1.23 -12.65
N THR A 176 -26.63 2.21 -13.47
CA THR A 176 -27.62 2.99 -14.22
C THR A 176 -28.09 2.19 -15.42
N ASP A 177 -29.41 2.11 -15.61
CA ASP A 177 -30.00 1.48 -16.80
C ASP A 177 -29.82 2.33 -18.05
N PHE A 178 -29.98 1.70 -19.22
CA PHE A 178 -29.91 2.37 -20.50
C PHE A 178 -30.90 3.55 -20.57
N GLY A 179 -30.43 4.68 -21.05
CA GLY A 179 -31.25 5.89 -21.19
C GLY A 179 -31.45 6.67 -19.90
N VAL A 180 -30.84 6.28 -18.76
CA VAL A 180 -30.84 7.07 -17.53
C VAL A 180 -29.41 7.51 -17.21
N ALA A 181 -29.17 8.82 -17.26
CA ALA A 181 -27.89 9.42 -16.89
C ALA A 181 -28.07 10.47 -15.80
N VAL A 182 -27.05 10.69 -14.98
CA VAL A 182 -27.03 11.80 -14.02
C VAL A 182 -26.47 13.03 -14.72
N GLU A 183 -27.13 14.17 -14.62
CA GLU A 183 -26.66 15.42 -15.23
C GLU A 183 -25.54 16.05 -14.37
N GLY A 184 -24.29 15.69 -14.68
CA GLY A 184 -23.12 16.19 -13.96
C GLY A 184 -23.10 15.77 -12.48
N ASP A 185 -22.75 16.69 -11.59
CA ASP A 185 -22.74 16.49 -10.12
C ASP A 185 -24.09 16.78 -9.44
N THR A 186 -25.16 16.98 -10.23
CA THR A 186 -26.49 17.22 -9.67
C THR A 186 -27.24 15.91 -9.46
N ASN A 187 -28.15 15.85 -8.48
CA ASN A 187 -29.05 14.70 -8.30
C ASN A 187 -30.19 14.65 -9.35
N VAL A 188 -30.02 15.28 -10.51
CA VAL A 188 -31.04 15.37 -11.56
C VAL A 188 -30.80 14.26 -12.58
N LEU A 189 -31.85 13.48 -12.85
CA LEU A 189 -31.82 12.40 -13.83
C LEU A 189 -32.17 12.94 -15.22
N LYS A 190 -31.25 12.74 -16.17
CA LYS A 190 -31.46 12.94 -17.59
C LYS A 190 -31.93 11.63 -18.22
N PHE A 191 -33.06 11.68 -18.90
CA PHE A 191 -33.60 10.56 -19.67
C PHE A 191 -33.28 10.73 -21.15
N THR A 192 -32.59 9.76 -21.75
CA THR A 192 -32.45 9.63 -23.20
C THR A 192 -33.54 8.69 -23.67
N ASN A 193 -34.40 9.16 -24.57
CA ASN A 193 -35.51 8.36 -25.09
C ASN A 193 -35.00 7.09 -25.78
N LEU A 194 -35.74 6.00 -25.59
CA LEU A 194 -35.51 4.76 -26.32
C LEU A 194 -35.72 5.01 -27.82
N VAL A 195 -34.80 4.49 -28.64
CA VAL A 195 -34.94 4.53 -30.10
C VAL A 195 -35.64 3.23 -30.51
N GLU A 196 -36.87 3.36 -30.98
CA GLU A 196 -37.61 2.25 -31.58
C GLU A 196 -36.94 1.83 -32.89
N GLN A 197 -36.92 0.52 -33.17
CA GLN A 197 -36.47 0.06 -34.48
C GLN A 197 -37.45 0.53 -35.55
N PRO A 198 -36.99 0.92 -36.75
CA PRO A 198 -37.91 1.22 -37.83
C PRO A 198 -38.75 -0.02 -38.17
N ASP A 199 -40.06 0.17 -38.35
CA ASP A 199 -40.97 -0.90 -38.74
C ASP A 199 -40.53 -1.54 -40.06
N VAL A 200 -40.29 -2.86 -40.03
CA VAL A 200 -40.04 -3.65 -41.24
C VAL A 200 -41.40 -4.05 -41.81
N LEU A 201 -41.89 -3.31 -42.80
CA LEU A 201 -43.15 -3.55 -43.50
C LEU A 201 -43.08 -4.65 -44.58
N VAL A 202 -41.95 -5.37 -44.65
CA VAL A 202 -41.76 -6.44 -45.64
C VAL A 202 -42.17 -7.76 -44.99
N ASP A 203 -43.12 -8.45 -45.61
CA ASP A 203 -43.52 -9.79 -45.18
C ASP A 203 -42.28 -10.71 -45.20
N PRO A 204 -42.03 -11.50 -44.14
CA PRO A 204 -40.90 -12.41 -44.12
C PRO A 204 -41.04 -13.41 -45.27
N SER A 205 -40.07 -13.41 -46.19
CA SER A 205 -40.01 -14.42 -47.24
C SER A 205 -39.97 -15.81 -46.61
N PRO A 206 -40.81 -16.77 -47.07
CA PRO A 206 -40.73 -18.14 -46.60
C PRO A 206 -39.30 -18.66 -46.77
N PRO A 207 -38.76 -19.44 -45.81
CA PRO A 207 -37.48 -20.11 -45.99
C PRO A 207 -37.55 -20.95 -47.27
N GLU A 208 -36.54 -20.84 -48.14
CA GLU A 208 -36.48 -21.62 -49.37
C GLU A 208 -36.60 -23.12 -49.02
N GLU A 209 -37.67 -23.76 -49.51
CA GLU A 209 -37.79 -25.21 -49.45
C GLU A 209 -36.57 -25.80 -50.15
N GLY A 210 -35.87 -26.69 -49.45
CA GLY A 210 -34.61 -27.25 -49.89
C GLY A 210 -34.66 -27.70 -51.34
N ALA A 211 -33.70 -27.19 -52.12
CA ALA A 211 -33.16 -27.99 -53.21
C ALA A 211 -32.41 -29.17 -52.57
N GLU A 212 -33.15 -30.21 -52.18
CA GLU A 212 -32.59 -31.56 -52.19
C GLU A 212 -32.23 -31.87 -53.65
N GLU A 213 -30.94 -31.80 -53.97
CA GLU A 213 -30.21 -32.73 -54.86
C GLU A 213 -28.71 -32.68 -54.58
#